data_AF-A0A7J7KAU9-F1
#
_entry.id   AF-A0A7J7KAU9-F1
#
_cell.length_a   1.000
_cell.length_b   1.000
_cell.length_c   1.000
_cell.angle_alpha   90.00
_cell.angle_beta   90.00
_cell.angle_gamma   90.00
#
_symmetry.space_group_name_H-M   'P 1'
#
loop_
_entity.id
_entity.type
_entity.pdbx_description
1 polymer ?
#
loop_
_entity_poly.entity_id
_entity_poly.type
_entity_poly.pdbx_seq_one_letter_code
_entity_poly.pdbx_strand_id
1 'polypeptide(L)'
;MLLDLTNIWQKFEIHPGFQMSGLSVQPLSYPSLLSCLSVCLTTGCVNVNYYQQDQICEAGFKVLPSSFLKAAKGVAYYRLV
;
A
#
# COMPACT_ATOMS: atom_id res chain seq x y z
N MET A 1 -20.00 6.35 7.22
CA MET A 1 -19.15 5.57 8.14
C MET A 1 -17.76 6.18 8.11
N LEU A 2 -17.27 6.75 9.22
CA LEU A 2 -15.85 7.11 9.37
C LEU A 2 -15.11 5.87 9.84
N LEU A 3 -14.13 5.42 9.05
CA LEU A 3 -13.14 4.46 9.54
C LEU A 3 -12.32 5.13 10.64
N ASP A 4 -12.17 4.47 11.77
CA ASP A 4 -11.29 4.92 12.85
C ASP A 4 -9.83 4.82 12.36
N LEU A 5 -9.29 5.95 11.87
CA LEU A 5 -7.95 6.05 11.28
C LEU A 5 -6.83 5.99 12.34
N THR A 6 -7.19 6.04 13.63
CA THR A 6 -6.26 6.12 14.77
C THR A 6 -5.31 4.91 14.82
N ASN A 7 -5.73 3.77 14.25
CA ASN A 7 -4.96 2.52 14.25
C ASN A 7 -4.69 1.94 12.85
N ILE A 8 -4.67 2.78 11.80
CA ILE A 8 -4.33 2.31 10.44
C ILE A 8 -3.01 1.54 10.45
N TRP A 9 -1.97 2.06 11.11
CA TRP A 9 -0.63 1.49 11.07
C TRP A 9 -0.54 0.10 11.69
N GLN A 10 -1.36 -0.21 12.69
CA GLN A 10 -1.37 -1.53 13.33
C GLN A 10 -1.99 -2.62 12.43
N LYS A 11 -2.73 -2.23 11.39
CA LYS A 11 -3.35 -3.14 10.43
C LYS A 11 -2.44 -3.47 9.24
N PHE A 12 -1.29 -2.82 9.11
CA PHE A 12 -0.38 -3.05 7.99
C PHE A 12 0.99 -3.51 8.46
N GLU A 13 1.47 -4.61 7.89
CA GLU A 13 2.87 -4.99 7.91
C GLU A 13 3.63 -4.09 6.93
N ILE A 14 4.75 -3.51 7.38
CA ILE A 14 5.49 -2.48 6.63
C ILE A 14 6.85 -3.03 6.21
N HIS A 15 7.14 -2.97 4.91
CA HIS A 15 8.41 -3.36 4.32
C HIS A 15 9.06 -2.16 3.63
N PRO A 16 9.84 -1.34 4.36
CA PRO A 16 10.48 -0.16 3.79
C PRO A 16 11.58 -0.57 2.80
N GLY A 17 11.66 0.10 1.65
CA GLY A 17 12.65 -0.20 0.61
C GLY A 17 12.29 -1.40 -0.27
N PHE A 18 11.05 -1.89 -0.15
CA PHE A 18 10.53 -2.96 -0.99
C PHE A 18 9.24 -2.51 -1.68
N GLN A 19 8.97 -3.13 -2.82
CA GLN A 19 7.71 -2.99 -3.57
C GLN A 19 7.21 -4.37 -3.98
N MET A 20 5.90 -4.55 -3.98
CA MET A 20 5.26 -5.75 -4.52
C MET A 20 5.06 -5.57 -6.02
N SER A 21 5.70 -6.40 -6.84
CA SER A 21 5.49 -6.38 -8.29
C SER A 21 4.21 -7.13 -8.68
N GLY A 22 3.52 -6.68 -9.73
CA GLY A 22 2.30 -7.35 -10.22
C GLY A 22 1.01 -6.94 -9.53
N LEU A 23 1.00 -5.81 -8.80
CA LEU A 23 -0.25 -5.17 -8.40
C LEU A 23 -1.02 -4.79 -9.67
N SER A 24 -2.24 -5.31 -9.82
CA SER A 24 -3.03 -5.18 -11.05
C SER A 24 -3.76 -3.83 -11.18
N VAL A 25 -3.52 -2.90 -10.27
CA VAL A 25 -4.22 -1.60 -10.22
C VAL A 25 -3.30 -0.53 -10.77
N GLN A 26 -3.87 0.39 -11.55
CA GLN A 26 -3.13 1.54 -12.02
C GLN A 26 -2.66 2.40 -10.84
N PRO A 27 -1.43 2.94 -10.89
CA PRO A 27 -0.94 3.90 -9.90
C PRO A 27 -1.87 5.11 -9.84
N LEU A 28 -2.30 5.46 -8.63
CA LEU A 28 -3.12 6.64 -8.35
C LEU A 28 -2.31 7.62 -7.51
N SER A 29 -2.42 8.91 -7.82
CA SER A 29 -1.82 9.96 -7.01
C SER A 29 -2.68 10.19 -5.77
N TYR A 30 -2.06 10.19 -4.59
CA TYR A 30 -2.72 10.47 -3.32
C TYR A 30 -1.98 11.59 -2.59
N PRO A 31 -2.71 12.52 -1.94
CA PRO A 31 -2.09 13.64 -1.22
C PRO A 31 -1.26 13.19 -0.02
N SER A 32 -1.49 11.98 0.50
CA SER A 32 -0.70 11.39 1.58
C SER A 32 -0.79 9.87 1.57
N LEU A 33 0.21 9.21 2.18
CA LEU A 33 0.18 7.78 2.48
C LEU A 33 -1.08 7.38 3.27
N LEU A 34 -1.47 8.18 4.26
CA LEU A 34 -2.66 7.91 5.07
C LEU A 34 -3.94 7.88 4.22
N SER A 35 -4.06 8.79 3.26
CA SER A 35 -5.17 8.80 2.29
C SER A 35 -5.19 7.52 1.46
N CYS A 36 -4.04 7.06 0.99
CA CYS A 36 -3.97 5.81 0.25
C CYS A 36 -4.36 4.59 1.10
N LEU A 37 -3.80 4.47 2.31
CA LEU A 37 -4.12 3.36 3.22
C LEU A 37 -5.60 3.36 3.62
N SER A 38 -6.17 4.54 3.87
CA SER A 38 -7.60 4.68 4.16
C SER A 38 -8.47 4.20 3.00
N VAL A 39 -8.11 4.53 1.75
CA VAL A 39 -8.84 4.07 0.57
C VAL A 39 -8.64 2.58 0.34
N CYS A 40 -7.43 2.06 0.58
CA CYS A 40 -7.18 0.62 0.52
C CYS A 40 -8.10 -0.14 1.50
N LEU A 41 -8.24 0.35 2.73
CA LEU A 41 -9.15 -0.23 3.73
C LEU A 41 -10.64 -0.17 3.32
N THR A 42 -11.10 0.93 2.72
CA THR A 42 -12.51 1.04 2.29
C THR A 42 -12.84 0.17 1.08
N THR A 43 -11.86 -0.06 0.21
CA THR A 43 -12.04 -0.79 -1.06
C THR A 43 -11.77 -2.29 -0.94
N GLY A 44 -11.26 -2.75 0.22
CA GLY A 44 -10.87 -4.15 0.41
C GLY A 44 -9.53 -4.51 -0.23
N CYS A 45 -8.68 -3.51 -0.46
CA CYS A 45 -7.31 -3.75 -0.88
C CYS A 45 -6.49 -4.38 0.26
N VAL A 46 -5.53 -5.23 -0.11
CA VAL A 46 -4.70 -6.01 0.82
C VAL A 46 -3.21 -5.70 0.68
N ASN A 47 -2.80 -5.05 -0.41
CA ASN A 47 -1.42 -4.73 -0.74
C ASN A 47 -1.30 -3.30 -1.22
N VAL A 48 -0.30 -2.57 -0.76
CA VAL A 48 -0.09 -1.17 -1.16
C VAL A 48 1.40 -0.91 -1.36
N ASN A 49 1.81 -0.47 -2.55
CA ASN A 49 3.10 0.19 -2.73
C ASN A 49 2.90 1.70 -2.67
N TYR A 50 3.67 2.38 -1.83
CA TYR A 50 3.68 3.83 -1.77
C TYR A 50 5.04 4.38 -2.20
N TYR A 51 5.02 5.19 -3.26
CA TYR A 51 6.18 5.87 -3.82
C TYR A 51 6.26 7.26 -3.20
N GLN A 52 7.13 7.42 -2.20
CA GLN A 52 7.15 8.63 -1.38
C GLN A 52 7.56 9.89 -2.16
N GLN A 53 8.45 9.74 -3.15
CA GLN A 53 8.91 10.87 -3.97
C GLN A 53 7.81 11.38 -4.89
N ASP A 54 7.04 10.48 -5.49
CA ASP A 54 6.02 10.81 -6.49
C ASP A 54 4.62 11.00 -5.89
N GLN A 55 4.44 10.70 -4.60
CA GLN A 55 3.13 10.65 -3.93
C GLN A 55 2.13 9.74 -4.65
N ILE A 56 2.66 8.67 -5.24
CA ILE A 56 1.89 7.67 -5.99
C ILE A 56 1.65 6.47 -5.09
N CYS A 57 0.47 5.88 -5.23
CA CYS A 57 0.11 4.66 -4.56
C CYS A 57 -0.43 3.62 -5.54
N GLU A 58 0.09 2.41 -5.45
CA GLU A 58 -0.42 1.25 -6.17
C GLU A 58 -1.07 0.31 -5.16
N ALA A 59 -2.36 0.06 -5.34
CA ALA A 59 -3.11 -0.87 -4.50
C ALA A 59 -3.19 -2.26 -5.17
N GLY A 60 -3.40 -3.30 -4.39
CA GLY A 60 -3.67 -4.65 -4.88
C GLY A 60 -4.69 -5.35 -4.01
N PHE A 61 -5.63 -6.02 -4.66
CA PHE A 61 -6.75 -6.72 -4.02
C PHE A 61 -6.50 -8.22 -3.85
N LYS A 62 -5.45 -8.75 -4.47
CA LYS A 62 -5.04 -10.15 -4.35
C LYS A 62 -3.82 -10.25 -3.46
N VAL A 63 -3.81 -11.24 -2.57
CA VAL A 63 -2.62 -11.62 -1.81
C VAL A 63 -1.61 -12.20 -2.79
N LEU A 64 -0.44 -11.56 -2.90
CA LEU A 64 0.65 -11.98 -3.76
C LEU A 64 1.71 -12.74 -2.93
N PRO A 65 2.34 -13.78 -3.49
CA PRO A 65 3.44 -14.48 -2.82
C PRO A 65 4.64 -13.55 -2.58
N SER A 66 5.43 -13.83 -1.55
CA SER A 66 6.66 -13.06 -1.24
C SER A 66 7.70 -13.05 -2.37
N SER A 67 7.64 -13.99 -3.32
CA SER A 67 8.50 -14.00 -4.51
C SER A 67 8.29 -12.80 -5.45
N PHE A 68 7.17 -12.09 -5.32
CA PHE A 68 6.87 -10.87 -6.06
C PHE A 68 7.42 -9.61 -5.37
N LEU A 69 7.90 -9.72 -4.13
CA LEU A 69 8.52 -8.63 -3.40
C LEU A 69 9.91 -8.35 -3.94
N LYS A 70 10.15 -7.11 -4.37
CA LYS A 70 11.42 -6.66 -4.94
C LYS A 70 11.95 -5.47 -4.17
N ALA A 71 13.26 -5.38 -4.02
CA ALA A 71 13.88 -4.17 -3.47
C ALA A 71 13.64 -2.99 -4.42
N ALA A 72 13.19 -1.86 -3.88
CA ALA A 72 12.90 -0.65 -4.62
C ALA A 72 13.22 0.57 -3.76
N LYS A 73 14.05 1.46 -4.31
CA LYS A 73 14.48 2.67 -3.59
C LYS A 73 13.35 3.71 -3.62
N GLY A 74 13.07 4.33 -2.47
CA GLY A 74 12.04 5.36 -2.36
C GLY A 74 10.60 4.82 -2.34
N VAL A 75 10.44 3.50 -2.18
CA VAL A 75 9.15 2.83 -2.09
C VAL A 75 9.04 2.14 -0.73
N ALA A 76 7.83 2.15 -0.17
CA ALA A 76 7.48 1.33 0.97
C ALA A 76 6.26 0.48 0.63
N TYR A 77 6.36 -0.81 0.90
CA TYR A 77 5.25 -1.75 0.71
C TYR A 77 4.53 -1.97 2.04
N TYR A 78 3.21 -1.90 2.00
CA TYR A 78 2.29 -2.10 3.12
C TYR A 78 1.36 -3.25 2.80
N ARG A 79 1.28 -4.24 3.68
CA ARG A 79 0.42 -5.41 3.54
C ARG A 79 -0.60 -5.43 4.67
N LEU A 80 -1.87 -5.58 4.34
CA LEU A 80 -2.92 -5.73 5.35
C LEU A 80 -2.74 -7.07 6.10
N VAL A 81 -2.73 -7.01 7.44
CA VAL A 81 -2.69 -8.16 8.37
C VAL A 81 -4.00 -8.32 9.13
#